data_AF-A0A161M7M1-F1
#
_entry.id   AF-A0A161M7M1-F1
#
_cell.length_a   1.000
_cell.length_b   1.000
_cell.length_c   1.000
_cell.angle_alpha   90.00
_cell.angle_beta   90.00
_cell.angle_gamma   90.00
#
_symmetry.space_group_name_H-M   'P 1'
#
loop_
_entity.id
_entity.type
_entity.pdbx_description
1 polymer ?
#
loop_
_entity_poly.entity_id
_entity_poly.type
_entity_poly.pdbx_seq_one_letter_code
_entity_poly.pdbx_strand_id
1 'polypeptide(L)'
;RKGTRTKISLKTRLWLLAVKLLSGPSKPMLYSFQGSLPRLPLPPVSDTMRRYLRSVRPLLDDEKYARMEKLAKQFENGISVKLQRYLMLKSWWATNYVSDWWEEYVYLRGRSPLVVNSNFYGIDTVLMFHTDIQAARAATVIHTILQYRRLIERQELEPILLQGIVPLCSWQYERMFNTT
;
A
#
# COMPACT_ATOMS: atom_id res chain seq x y z
N ARG A 1 -7.73 -6.54 -24.26
CA ARG A 1 -7.45 -7.95 -23.84
C ARG A 1 -8.26 -8.24 -22.56
N LYS A 2 -9.36 -9.00 -22.65
CA LYS A 2 -10.11 -9.46 -21.47
C LYS A 2 -9.24 -10.50 -20.74
N GLY A 3 -8.76 -10.18 -19.55
CA GLY A 3 -8.00 -11.11 -18.73
C GLY A 3 -8.85 -12.35 -18.41
N THR A 4 -8.33 -13.53 -18.68
CA THR A 4 -8.88 -14.81 -18.25
C THR A 4 -9.22 -14.75 -16.77
N ARG A 5 -10.50 -14.95 -16.40
CA ARG A 5 -10.95 -15.07 -15.00
C ARG A 5 -10.27 -16.28 -14.37
N THR A 6 -9.16 -16.05 -13.66
CA THR A 6 -8.52 -17.08 -12.84
C THR A 6 -9.53 -17.54 -11.79
N LYS A 7 -9.85 -18.85 -11.77
CA LYS A 7 -10.79 -19.39 -10.78
C LYS A 7 -10.23 -19.13 -9.37
N ILE A 8 -11.02 -18.46 -8.53
CA ILE A 8 -10.68 -18.19 -7.13
C ILE A 8 -10.35 -19.51 -6.43
N SER A 9 -9.19 -19.59 -5.76
CA SER A 9 -8.74 -20.81 -5.10
C SER A 9 -9.69 -21.25 -3.97
N LEU A 10 -9.73 -22.55 -3.67
CA LEU A 10 -10.57 -23.09 -2.60
C LEU A 10 -10.19 -22.50 -1.23
N LYS A 11 -8.89 -22.28 -1.00
CA LYS A 11 -8.37 -21.63 0.22
C LYS A 11 -8.93 -20.21 0.36
N THR A 12 -8.93 -19.45 -0.73
CA THR A 12 -9.51 -18.10 -0.75
C THR A 12 -11.01 -18.18 -0.45
N ARG A 13 -11.77 -19.09 -1.07
CA ARG A 13 -13.21 -19.24 -0.80
C ARG A 13 -13.52 -19.60 0.66
N LEU A 14 -12.75 -20.52 1.25
CA LEU A 14 -12.90 -20.90 2.65
C LEU A 14 -12.59 -19.73 3.59
N TRP A 15 -11.51 -18.99 3.31
CA TRP A 15 -11.18 -17.78 4.05
C TRP A 15 -12.29 -16.73 3.93
N LEU A 16 -12.88 -16.53 2.74
CA LEU A 16 -14.00 -15.61 2.53
C LEU A 16 -15.25 -15.98 3.31
N LEU A 17 -15.61 -17.26 3.33
CA LEU A 17 -16.72 -17.77 4.13
C LEU A 17 -16.48 -17.54 5.62
N ALA A 18 -15.27 -17.82 6.10
CA ALA A 18 -14.90 -17.56 7.49
C ALA A 18 -14.99 -16.08 7.85
N VAL A 19 -14.48 -15.18 7.00
CA VAL A 19 -14.58 -13.72 7.21
C VAL A 19 -16.05 -13.29 7.28
N LYS A 20 -16.91 -13.75 6.35
CA LYS A 20 -18.34 -13.40 6.37
C LYS A 20 -19.06 -13.90 7.62
N LEU A 21 -18.76 -15.10 8.08
CA LEU A 21 -19.40 -15.68 9.28
C LEU A 21 -18.91 -15.00 10.56
N LEU A 22 -17.63 -14.63 10.63
CA LEU A 22 -17.03 -14.01 11.81
C LEU A 22 -17.30 -12.49 11.91
N SER A 23 -17.65 -11.82 10.81
CA SER A 23 -17.88 -10.36 10.81
C SER A 23 -19.19 -9.92 11.48
N GLY A 24 -20.07 -10.85 11.86
CA GLY A 24 -21.29 -10.57 12.62
C GLY A 24 -22.29 -9.62 11.91
N PRO A 25 -23.44 -9.31 12.56
CA PRO A 25 -24.44 -8.37 12.03
C PRO A 25 -24.09 -6.89 12.28
N SER A 26 -23.08 -6.62 13.11
CA SER A 26 -22.62 -5.27 13.45
C SER A 26 -21.78 -4.65 12.33
N LYS A 27 -22.03 -3.37 12.03
CA LYS A 27 -21.18 -2.59 11.11
C LYS A 27 -19.73 -2.57 11.63
N PRO A 28 -18.73 -3.02 10.85
CA PRO A 28 -17.34 -3.01 11.30
C PRO A 28 -16.85 -1.58 11.47
N MET A 29 -16.08 -1.34 12.54
CA MET A 29 -15.39 -0.08 12.77
C MET A 29 -14.18 0.04 11.83
N LEU A 30 -13.68 1.26 11.63
CA LEU A 30 -12.56 1.56 10.72
C LEU A 30 -11.35 0.62 10.88
N TYR A 31 -11.06 0.20 12.11
CA TYR A 31 -9.91 -0.63 12.45
C TYR A 31 -10.24 -2.09 12.78
N SER A 32 -11.50 -2.52 12.65
CA SER A 32 -11.93 -3.88 13.02
C SER A 32 -11.14 -5.00 12.32
N PHE A 33 -10.63 -4.75 11.13
CA PHE A 33 -9.89 -5.76 10.36
C PHE A 33 -8.36 -5.72 10.55
N GLN A 34 -7.77 -4.73 11.26
CA GLN A 34 -6.29 -4.62 11.31
C GLN A 34 -5.61 -5.88 11.85
N GLY A 35 -6.19 -6.49 12.89
CA GLY A 35 -5.66 -7.70 13.50
C GLY A 35 -5.76 -8.96 12.62
N SER A 36 -6.57 -8.92 11.56
CA SER A 36 -6.79 -10.05 10.65
C SER A 36 -6.14 -9.90 9.28
N LEU A 37 -5.44 -8.78 9.03
CA LEU A 37 -4.75 -8.56 7.77
C LEU A 37 -3.53 -9.50 7.63
N PRO A 38 -3.32 -10.10 6.45
CA PRO A 38 -2.15 -10.90 6.20
C PRO A 38 -0.90 -10.01 6.21
N ARG A 39 0.22 -10.55 6.68
CA ARG A 39 1.52 -9.90 6.54
C ARG A 39 1.91 -9.78 5.07
N LEU A 40 2.67 -8.75 4.74
CA LEU A 40 3.19 -8.57 3.39
C LEU A 40 4.06 -9.79 3.00
N PRO A 41 3.74 -10.52 1.92
CA PRO A 41 4.48 -11.70 1.53
C PRO A 41 5.87 -11.32 1.02
N LEU A 42 6.87 -12.12 1.41
CA LEU A 42 8.23 -11.98 0.94
C LEU A 42 8.46 -12.87 -0.30
N PRO A 43 8.64 -12.31 -1.51
CA PRO A 43 8.84 -13.11 -2.71
C PRO A 43 10.19 -13.84 -2.71
N PRO A 44 10.30 -15.02 -3.37
CA PRO A 44 11.59 -15.66 -3.63
C PRO A 44 12.53 -14.77 -4.45
N VAL A 45 13.84 -14.91 -4.21
CA VAL A 45 14.85 -14.16 -4.97
C VAL A 45 14.77 -14.50 -6.46
N SER A 46 14.63 -15.78 -6.81
CA SER A 46 14.50 -16.25 -8.20
C SER A 46 13.34 -15.60 -8.96
N ASP A 47 12.18 -15.49 -8.32
CA ASP A 47 11.00 -14.82 -8.86
C ASP A 47 11.24 -13.31 -9.03
N THR A 48 11.93 -12.69 -8.07
CA THR A 48 12.29 -11.28 -8.11
C THR A 48 13.26 -11.00 -9.26
N MET A 49 14.31 -11.81 -9.42
CA MET A 49 15.29 -11.68 -10.51
C MET A 49 14.66 -11.89 -11.89
N ARG A 50 13.79 -12.88 -12.03
CA ARG A 50 13.05 -13.13 -13.28
C ARG A 50 12.17 -11.94 -13.66
N ARG A 51 11.46 -11.34 -12.69
CA ARG A 51 10.63 -10.14 -12.92
C ARG A 51 11.48 -8.91 -13.23
N TYR A 52 12.61 -8.75 -12.55
CA TYR A 52 13.58 -7.68 -12.79
C TYR A 52 14.11 -7.72 -14.23
N LEU A 53 14.64 -8.87 -14.67
CA LEU A 53 15.15 -9.03 -16.05
C LEU A 53 14.07 -8.72 -17.08
N ARG A 54 12.84 -9.22 -16.87
CA ARG A 54 11.71 -8.89 -17.74
C ARG A 54 11.40 -7.40 -17.78
N SER A 55 11.51 -6.68 -16.65
CA SER A 55 11.23 -5.23 -16.61
C SER A 55 12.30 -4.38 -17.29
N VAL A 56 13.57 -4.81 -17.25
CA VAL A 56 14.68 -4.04 -17.85
C VAL A 56 14.91 -4.40 -19.31
N ARG A 57 14.45 -5.56 -19.78
CA ARG A 57 14.60 -5.99 -21.18
C ARG A 57 14.22 -4.92 -22.23
N PRO A 58 13.05 -4.24 -22.15
CA PRO A 58 12.70 -3.23 -23.15
C PRO A 58 13.54 -1.95 -23.06
N LEU A 59 14.35 -1.77 -22.01
CA LEU A 59 15.17 -0.58 -21.77
C LEU A 59 16.62 -0.78 -22.21
N LEU A 60 17.03 -2.00 -22.55
CA LEU A 60 18.41 -2.39 -22.77
C LEU A 60 18.59 -3.03 -24.15
N ASP A 61 19.71 -2.71 -24.79
CA ASP A 61 20.23 -3.49 -25.91
C ASP A 61 20.69 -4.90 -25.47
N ASP A 62 20.98 -5.75 -26.45
CA ASP A 62 21.31 -7.16 -26.20
C ASP A 62 22.58 -7.35 -25.37
N GLU A 63 23.59 -6.52 -25.60
CA GLU A 63 24.86 -6.59 -24.87
C GLU A 63 24.66 -6.23 -23.39
N LYS A 64 23.98 -5.10 -23.11
CA LYS A 64 23.68 -4.69 -21.73
C LYS A 64 22.73 -5.67 -21.05
N TYR A 65 21.77 -6.23 -21.77
CA TYR A 65 20.85 -7.21 -21.23
C TYR A 65 21.58 -8.50 -20.84
N ALA A 66 22.45 -9.04 -21.70
CA ALA A 66 23.27 -10.22 -21.39
C ALA A 66 24.16 -9.99 -20.15
N ARG A 67 24.72 -8.77 -20.00
CA ARG A 67 25.43 -8.37 -18.79
C ARG A 67 24.52 -8.42 -17.55
N MET A 68 23.29 -7.90 -17.64
CA MET A 68 22.33 -7.94 -16.53
C MET A 68 21.92 -9.36 -16.17
N GLU A 69 21.75 -10.26 -17.14
CA GLU A 69 21.45 -11.68 -16.88
C GLU A 69 22.56 -12.35 -16.07
N LYS A 70 23.83 -12.11 -16.45
CA LYS A 70 24.98 -12.63 -15.71
C LYS A 70 25.01 -12.11 -14.27
N LEU A 71 24.80 -10.80 -14.07
CA LEU A 71 24.79 -10.18 -12.74
C LEU A 71 23.62 -10.68 -11.88
N ALA A 72 22.43 -10.80 -12.46
CA ALA A 72 21.26 -11.33 -11.76
C ALA A 72 21.50 -12.77 -11.28
N LYS A 73 22.09 -13.62 -12.13
CA LYS A 73 22.44 -15.00 -11.77
C LYS A 73 23.53 -15.08 -10.71
N GLN A 74 24.53 -14.20 -10.77
CA GLN A 74 25.55 -14.10 -9.72
C GLN A 74 24.96 -13.64 -8.38
N PHE A 75 24.05 -12.67 -8.40
CA PHE A 75 23.36 -12.20 -7.21
C PHE A 75 22.54 -13.31 -6.58
N GLU A 76 21.68 -13.97 -7.38
CA GLU A 76 20.78 -15.06 -6.97
C GLU A 76 21.50 -16.22 -6.28
N ASN A 77 22.68 -16.58 -6.79
CA ASN A 77 23.50 -17.67 -6.25
C ASN A 77 24.55 -17.21 -5.22
N GLY A 78 24.60 -15.92 -4.93
CA GLY A 78 25.63 -15.31 -4.08
C GLY A 78 25.04 -14.69 -2.83
N ILE A 79 25.31 -13.39 -2.65
CA ILE A 79 24.98 -12.66 -1.43
C ILE A 79 23.49 -12.64 -1.11
N SER A 80 22.61 -12.74 -2.12
CA SER A 80 21.15 -12.70 -1.92
C SER A 80 20.65 -13.80 -1.00
N VAL A 81 21.31 -14.96 -0.94
CA VAL A 81 20.91 -16.06 -0.06
C VAL A 81 21.00 -15.64 1.41
N LYS A 82 22.09 -14.95 1.77
CA LYS A 82 22.28 -14.39 3.12
C LYS A 82 21.30 -13.25 3.40
N LEU A 83 21.14 -12.33 2.45
CA LEU A 83 20.24 -11.17 2.60
C LEU A 83 18.77 -11.61 2.73
N GLN A 84 18.34 -12.59 1.93
CA GLN A 84 16.98 -13.15 2.00
C GLN A 84 16.73 -13.82 3.34
N ARG A 85 17.72 -14.49 3.95
CA ARG A 85 17.59 -15.04 5.32
C ARG A 85 17.33 -13.93 6.35
N TYR A 86 18.07 -12.83 6.29
CA TYR A 86 17.81 -11.68 7.17
C TYR A 86 16.43 -11.06 6.93
N LEU A 87 16.01 -10.97 5.67
CA LEU A 87 14.71 -10.42 5.32
C LEU A 87 13.55 -11.33 5.77
N MET A 88 13.72 -12.65 5.68
CA MET A 88 12.78 -13.62 6.25
C MET A 88 12.66 -13.46 7.76
N LEU A 89 13.80 -13.36 8.47
CA LEU A 89 13.79 -13.10 9.91
C LEU A 89 13.04 -11.79 10.21
N LYS A 90 13.36 -10.68 9.55
CA LYS A 90 12.65 -9.40 9.73
C LYS A 90 11.14 -9.55 9.49
N SER A 91 10.72 -10.31 8.49
CA SER A 91 9.30 -10.54 8.17
C SER A 91 8.53 -11.30 9.26
N TRP A 92 9.22 -12.04 10.13
CA TRP A 92 8.59 -12.75 11.25
C TRP A 92 8.30 -11.84 12.43
N TRP A 93 9.12 -10.80 12.63
CA TRP A 93 9.01 -9.89 13.77
C TRP A 93 8.30 -8.58 13.43
N ALA A 94 8.38 -8.13 12.18
CA ALA A 94 7.70 -6.92 11.73
C ALA A 94 6.24 -7.19 11.33
N THR A 95 5.34 -6.25 11.62
CA THR A 95 3.97 -6.24 11.08
C THR A 95 3.99 -6.10 9.56
N ASN A 96 4.91 -5.27 9.05
CA ASN A 96 5.27 -5.16 7.65
C ASN A 96 6.79 -4.97 7.55
N TYR A 97 7.48 -5.84 6.80
CA TYR A 97 8.94 -5.83 6.74
C TYR A 97 9.54 -4.69 5.91
N VAL A 98 8.71 -3.92 5.19
CA VAL A 98 9.12 -2.84 4.28
C VAL A 98 8.83 -1.46 4.86
N SER A 99 7.77 -1.29 5.67
CA SER A 99 7.24 0.03 6.00
C SER A 99 8.25 1.01 6.61
N ASP A 100 9.04 0.57 7.59
CA ASP A 100 10.08 1.37 8.26
C ASP A 100 11.17 1.82 7.29
N TRP A 101 11.69 0.91 6.48
CA TRP A 101 12.70 1.23 5.48
C TRP A 101 12.15 2.09 4.34
N TRP A 102 10.90 1.86 3.94
CA TRP A 102 10.27 2.69 2.91
C TRP A 102 10.12 4.13 3.39
N GLU A 103 9.58 4.32 4.60
CA GLU A 103 9.45 5.64 5.21
C GLU A 103 10.81 6.33 5.33
N GLU A 104 11.80 5.64 5.89
CA GLU A 104 13.13 6.22 6.12
C GLU A 104 13.88 6.55 4.82
N TYR A 105 14.00 5.58 3.91
CA TYR A 105 14.92 5.71 2.76
C TYR A 105 14.28 6.36 1.53
N VAL A 106 12.96 6.26 1.36
CA VAL A 106 12.28 6.91 0.22
C VAL A 106 11.92 8.35 0.53
N TYR A 107 11.56 8.66 1.78
CA TYR A 107 11.10 10.00 2.15
C TYR A 107 12.05 10.72 3.11
N LEU A 108 12.31 10.16 4.30
CA LEU A 108 12.93 10.94 5.39
C LEU A 108 14.43 11.23 5.19
N ARG A 109 15.15 10.39 4.44
CA ARG A 109 16.58 10.60 4.14
C ARG A 109 16.83 11.52 2.95
N GLY A 110 15.82 11.74 2.10
CA GLY A 110 15.92 12.64 0.96
C GLY A 110 16.21 14.08 1.42
N ARG A 111 17.16 14.76 0.76
CA ARG A 111 17.50 16.17 1.05
C ARG A 111 16.92 17.16 0.03
N SER A 112 16.28 16.65 -1.02
CA SER A 112 15.64 17.49 -2.04
C SER A 112 14.43 18.22 -1.46
N PRO A 113 14.10 19.44 -1.92
CA PRO A 113 12.93 20.17 -1.46
C PRO A 113 11.63 19.38 -1.66
N LEU A 114 10.79 19.33 -0.63
CA LEU A 114 9.57 18.50 -0.63
C LEU A 114 8.51 18.99 -1.62
N VAL A 115 8.34 20.30 -1.75
CA VAL A 115 7.23 20.93 -2.49
C VAL A 115 7.11 20.44 -3.93
N VAL A 116 8.25 20.24 -4.61
CA VAL A 116 8.28 19.82 -6.02
C VAL A 116 8.49 18.32 -6.15
N ASN A 117 9.27 17.71 -5.26
CA ASN A 117 9.80 16.36 -5.47
C ASN A 117 9.03 15.26 -4.74
N SER A 118 8.21 15.59 -3.74
CA SER A 118 7.55 14.59 -2.88
C SER A 118 6.10 14.91 -2.55
N ASN A 119 5.74 16.19 -2.38
CA ASN A 119 4.37 16.57 -2.06
C ASN A 119 3.46 16.34 -3.26
N PHE A 120 2.29 15.79 -3.02
CA PHE A 120 1.23 15.68 -4.01
C PHE A 120 0.09 16.63 -3.64
N TYR A 121 -0.64 17.11 -4.64
CA TYR A 121 -1.86 17.88 -4.46
C TYR A 121 -2.96 17.28 -5.32
N GLY A 122 -4.18 17.29 -4.79
CA GLY A 122 -5.41 16.99 -5.52
C GLY A 122 -6.24 18.26 -5.63
N ILE A 123 -6.92 18.43 -6.76
CA ILE A 123 -7.95 19.46 -6.91
C ILE A 123 -9.29 18.74 -6.85
N ASP A 124 -10.15 19.17 -5.94
CA ASP A 124 -11.47 18.59 -5.75
C ASP A 124 -12.55 19.44 -6.45
N THR A 125 -13.68 18.80 -6.71
CA THR A 125 -14.98 19.35 -7.10
C THR A 125 -15.54 20.40 -6.14
N VAL A 126 -14.97 20.55 -4.94
CA VAL A 126 -15.25 21.65 -4.00
C VAL A 126 -15.13 23.02 -4.68
N LEU A 127 -14.29 23.13 -5.72
CA LEU A 127 -14.18 24.35 -6.52
C LEU A 127 -15.10 24.41 -7.76
N MET A 128 -15.86 23.36 -8.07
CA MET A 128 -16.77 23.33 -9.22
C MET A 128 -18.13 23.98 -8.92
N PHE A 129 -18.67 23.76 -7.73
CA PHE A 129 -19.96 24.31 -7.31
C PHE A 129 -19.79 25.05 -6.00
N HIS A 130 -19.42 26.33 -6.09
CA HIS A 130 -19.05 27.11 -4.92
C HIS A 130 -19.74 28.46 -4.87
N THR A 131 -19.90 29.00 -3.66
CA THR A 131 -20.22 30.42 -3.48
C THR A 131 -19.02 31.30 -3.88
N ASP A 132 -19.27 32.51 -4.34
CA ASP A 132 -18.22 33.49 -4.65
C ASP A 132 -17.58 34.09 -3.40
N ILE A 133 -18.19 33.88 -2.23
CA ILE A 133 -17.68 34.38 -0.95
C ILE A 133 -16.59 33.44 -0.44
N GLN A 134 -15.32 33.87 -0.51
CA GLN A 134 -14.17 33.08 -0.09
C GLN A 134 -14.28 32.57 1.36
N ALA A 135 -14.72 33.43 2.28
CA ALA A 135 -14.87 33.07 3.69
C ALA A 135 -15.92 31.96 3.89
N ALA A 136 -17.04 32.01 3.16
CA ALA A 136 -18.07 30.98 3.22
C ALA A 136 -17.56 29.65 2.64
N ARG A 137 -16.81 29.67 1.52
CA ARG A 137 -16.15 28.46 0.98
C ARG A 137 -15.20 27.84 1.99
N ALA A 138 -14.32 28.64 2.58
CA ALA A 138 -13.36 28.17 3.57
C ALA A 138 -14.07 27.56 4.80
N ALA A 139 -15.13 28.21 5.29
CA ALA A 139 -15.93 27.70 6.39
C ALA A 139 -16.57 26.33 6.08
N THR A 140 -17.14 26.15 4.89
CA THR A 140 -17.69 24.85 4.45
C THR A 140 -16.61 23.78 4.40
N VAL A 141 -15.46 24.07 3.79
CA VAL A 141 -14.34 23.11 3.69
C VAL A 141 -13.85 22.69 5.08
N ILE A 142 -13.59 23.66 5.96
CA ILE A 142 -13.15 23.38 7.33
C ILE A 142 -14.20 22.55 8.08
N HIS A 143 -15.48 22.90 7.95
CA HIS A 143 -16.57 22.14 8.58
C HIS A 143 -16.59 20.68 8.11
N THR A 144 -16.54 20.44 6.80
CA THR A 144 -16.53 19.08 6.23
C THR A 144 -15.28 18.29 6.65
N ILE A 145 -14.11 18.92 6.67
CA ILE A 145 -12.87 18.29 7.14
C ILE A 145 -12.99 17.90 8.62
N LEU A 146 -13.56 18.75 9.48
CA LEU A 146 -13.75 18.45 10.90
C LEU A 146 -14.78 17.35 11.13
N GLN A 147 -15.85 17.30 10.34
CA GLN A 147 -16.79 16.19 10.36
C GLN A 147 -16.10 14.88 9.96
N TYR A 148 -15.27 14.91 8.91
CA TYR A 148 -14.50 13.75 8.48
C TYR A 148 -13.50 13.28 9.54
N ARG A 149 -12.80 14.22 10.19
CA ARG A 149 -11.95 13.93 11.35
C ARG A 149 -12.71 13.20 12.44
N ARG A 150 -13.90 13.71 12.83
CA ARG A 150 -14.72 13.08 13.86
C ARG A 150 -15.07 11.63 13.50
N LEU A 151 -15.39 11.35 12.24
CA LEU A 151 -15.70 9.98 11.78
C LEU A 151 -14.51 9.04 11.95
N ILE A 152 -13.29 9.51 11.69
CA ILE A 152 -12.06 8.70 11.85
C ILE A 152 -11.75 8.46 13.33
N GLU A 153 -11.76 9.51 14.14
CA GLU A 153 -11.45 9.44 15.58
C GLU A 153 -12.43 8.52 16.32
N ARG A 154 -13.70 8.52 15.90
CA ARG A 154 -14.73 7.61 16.44
C ARG A 154 -14.77 6.24 15.74
N GLN A 155 -13.93 6.03 14.74
CA GLN A 155 -13.88 4.83 13.89
C GLN A 155 -15.24 4.48 13.24
N GLU A 156 -16.08 5.49 13.01
CA GLU A 156 -17.40 5.40 12.36
C GLU A 156 -17.28 5.34 10.84
N LEU A 157 -16.12 5.70 10.29
CA LEU A 157 -15.80 5.53 8.88
C LEU A 157 -15.73 4.04 8.53
N GLU A 158 -16.39 3.66 7.43
CA GLU A 158 -16.38 2.28 6.97
C GLU A 158 -14.99 1.84 6.51
N PRO A 159 -14.54 0.63 6.89
CA PRO A 159 -13.30 0.07 6.37
C PRO A 159 -13.41 -0.16 4.85
N ILE A 160 -12.33 0.16 4.14
CA ILE A 160 -12.30 -0.03 2.69
C ILE A 160 -12.17 -1.53 2.37
N LEU A 161 -13.10 -2.04 1.58
CA LEU A 161 -13.11 -3.44 1.14
C LEU A 161 -12.93 -3.53 -0.39
N LEU A 162 -11.86 -4.18 -0.85
CA LEU A 162 -11.70 -4.52 -2.26
C LEU A 162 -12.80 -5.51 -2.67
N GLN A 163 -13.56 -5.13 -3.70
CA GLN A 163 -14.70 -5.90 -4.20
C GLN A 163 -15.75 -6.23 -3.12
N GLY A 164 -15.84 -5.39 -2.07
CA GLY A 164 -16.75 -5.58 -0.94
C GLY A 164 -16.38 -6.76 -0.02
N ILE A 165 -15.15 -7.28 -0.14
CA ILE A 165 -14.79 -8.57 0.43
C ILE A 165 -13.43 -8.54 1.15
N VAL A 166 -12.38 -8.04 0.50
CA VAL A 166 -11.02 -8.11 1.07
C VAL A 166 -10.71 -6.78 1.76
N PRO A 167 -10.56 -6.74 3.09
CA PRO A 167 -10.26 -5.50 3.79
C PRO A 167 -8.88 -4.97 3.42
N LEU A 168 -8.79 -3.64 3.30
CA LEU A 168 -7.54 -2.92 3.18
C LEU A 168 -7.06 -2.43 4.55
N CYS A 169 -5.76 -2.21 4.64
CA CYS A 169 -5.15 -1.56 5.79
C CYS A 169 -5.66 -0.12 5.91
N SER A 170 -6.00 0.28 7.13
CA SER A 170 -6.52 1.61 7.48
C SER A 170 -5.51 2.38 8.35
N TRP A 171 -4.30 1.84 8.56
CA TRP A 171 -3.26 2.47 9.39
C TRP A 171 -2.86 3.89 8.92
N GLN A 172 -3.06 4.20 7.63
CA GLN A 172 -2.75 5.52 7.09
C GLN A 172 -3.63 6.64 7.68
N TYR A 173 -4.84 6.33 8.17
CA TYR A 173 -5.72 7.33 8.77
C TYR A 173 -5.18 7.91 10.08
N GLU A 174 -4.34 7.17 10.80
CA GLU A 174 -3.68 7.62 12.05
C GLU A 174 -2.80 8.86 11.84
N ARG A 175 -2.26 9.05 10.63
CA ARG A 175 -1.32 10.14 10.32
C ARG A 175 -1.94 11.27 9.49
N MET A 176 -3.26 11.24 9.31
CA MET A 176 -3.93 12.20 8.44
C MET A 176 -4.22 13.54 9.14
N PHE A 177 -4.44 13.51 10.46
CA PHE A 177 -4.63 14.71 11.28
C PHE A 177 -3.56 14.77 12.37
N ASN A 178 -3.28 15.98 12.87
CA ASN A 178 -2.34 16.22 13.98
C ASN A 178 -0.92 15.63 13.74
N THR A 179 -0.46 15.56 12.49
CA THR A 179 0.86 15.05 12.08
C THR A 179 1.58 16.13 11.25
N THR A 180 2.91 16.23 11.38
CA THR A 180 3.77 17.15 10.61
C THR A 180 5.03 16.45 10.12
#